data_AF-T1CBR7-F1
#
_entry.id   AF-T1CBR7-F1
#
_cell.length_a   1.000
_cell.length_b   1.000
_cell.length_c   1.000
_cell.angle_alpha   90.00
_cell.angle_beta   90.00
_cell.angle_gamma   90.00
#
_symmetry.space_group_name_H-M   'P 1'
#
loop_
_entity.id
_entity.type
_entity.pdbx_description
1 polymer ?
#
loop_
_entity_poly.entity_id
_entity_poly.type
_entity_poly.pdbx_seq_one_letter_code
_entity_poly.pdbx_strand_id
1 'polypeptide(L)'
;SPLVRVQDAVGVIGSLARNPIGRRRTFDFVAKNWETFYARYESGGFALNRLVRGISDSFRTEEERKMVEGFFLEHPVPAARRAVAQALETIRSNGEIFESNREDLSRFLAGLLSDKDRRLPEVGGGVVVDHAVDRGLPVTCPG
;
A
#
# COMPACT_ATOMS: atom_id res chain seq x y z
N SER A 1 -15.16 8.73 -29.85
CA SER A 1 -15.24 9.51 -28.60
C SER A 1 -14.04 9.16 -27.73
N PRO A 2 -13.11 10.08 -27.44
CA PRO A 2 -11.86 9.80 -26.72
C PRO A 2 -12.15 9.73 -25.21
N LEU A 3 -12.83 8.67 -24.78
CA LEU A 3 -13.49 8.57 -23.47
C LEU A 3 -12.62 8.00 -22.34
N VAL A 4 -11.29 8.05 -22.48
CA VAL A 4 -10.38 7.81 -21.34
C VAL A 4 -9.31 8.88 -21.40
N ARG A 5 -9.36 9.83 -20.46
CA ARG A 5 -8.31 10.85 -20.35
C ARG A 5 -7.02 10.18 -19.89
N VAL A 6 -5.87 10.64 -20.38
CA VAL A 6 -4.53 10.06 -20.12
C VAL A 6 -4.21 9.97 -18.62
N GLN A 7 -4.79 10.85 -17.80
CA GLN A 7 -4.74 10.81 -16.33
C GLN A 7 -5.53 9.66 -15.68
N ASP A 8 -6.58 9.15 -16.32
CA ASP A 8 -7.45 8.11 -15.77
C ASP A 8 -6.89 6.70 -16.04
N ALA A 9 -6.05 6.54 -17.07
CA ALA A 9 -5.44 5.26 -17.44
C ALA A 9 -4.57 4.69 -16.31
N VAL A 10 -3.79 5.53 -15.61
CA VAL A 10 -2.98 5.09 -14.45
C VAL A 10 -3.86 4.63 -13.29
N GLY A 11 -5.02 5.25 -13.10
CA GLY A 11 -6.00 4.84 -12.09
C GLY A 11 -6.62 3.47 -12.40
N VAL A 12 -6.98 3.23 -13.66
CA VAL A 12 -7.53 1.94 -14.12
C VAL A 12 -6.48 0.84 -14.04
N ILE A 13 -5.26 1.07 -14.53
CA ILE A 13 -4.15 0.12 -14.46
C ILE A 13 -3.84 -0.23 -13.00
N GLY A 14 -3.73 0.77 -12.12
CA GLY A 14 -3.52 0.53 -10.69
C GLY A 14 -4.66 -0.26 -10.04
N SER A 15 -5.90 -0.15 -10.55
CA SER A 15 -7.04 -0.90 -10.04
C SER A 15 -7.02 -2.36 -10.50
N LEU A 16 -6.65 -2.62 -11.76
CA LEU A 16 -6.44 -3.97 -12.29
C LEU A 16 -5.24 -4.66 -11.62
N ALA A 17 -4.19 -3.91 -11.33
CA ALA A 17 -2.98 -4.40 -10.67
C ALA A 17 -3.19 -4.75 -9.19
N ARG A 18 -4.27 -4.27 -8.54
CA ARG A 18 -4.66 -4.70 -7.19
C ARG A 18 -5.44 -6.01 -7.16
N ASN A 19 -5.97 -6.46 -8.30
CA ASN A 19 -6.70 -7.72 -8.39
C ASN A 19 -5.71 -8.90 -8.29
N PRO A 20 -5.85 -9.85 -7.34
CA PRO A 20 -4.96 -10.99 -7.21
C PRO A 20 -4.80 -11.83 -8.48
N ILE A 21 -5.87 -11.94 -9.28
CA ILE A 21 -5.91 -12.67 -10.56
C ILE A 21 -5.34 -11.80 -11.69
N GLY A 22 -5.60 -10.50 -11.62
CA GLY A 22 -5.26 -9.53 -12.68
C GLY A 22 -3.86 -8.93 -12.58
N ARG A 23 -3.21 -8.97 -11.40
CA ARG A 23 -1.97 -8.22 -11.16
C ARG A 23 -0.83 -8.62 -12.07
N ARG A 24 -0.59 -9.93 -12.23
CA ARG A 24 0.49 -10.44 -13.08
C ARG A 24 0.23 -10.10 -14.54
N ARG A 25 -0.99 -10.33 -15.02
CA ARG A 25 -1.39 -9.99 -16.39
C ARG A 25 -1.29 -8.48 -16.67
N THR A 26 -1.58 -7.65 -15.68
CA THR A 26 -1.48 -6.20 -15.79
C THR A 26 -0.01 -5.76 -15.87
N PHE A 27 0.86 -6.34 -15.04
CA PHE A 27 2.30 -6.10 -15.13
C PHE A 27 2.85 -6.54 -16.49
N ASP A 28 2.54 -7.75 -16.94
CA ASP A 28 3.00 -8.27 -18.24
C ASP A 28 2.50 -7.38 -19.40
N PHE A 29 1.28 -6.86 -19.32
CA PHE A 29 0.74 -5.93 -20.30
C PHE A 29 1.51 -4.60 -20.33
N VAL A 30 1.84 -4.04 -19.16
CA VAL A 30 2.62 -2.80 -19.06
C VAL A 30 4.05 -3.03 -19.54
N ALA A 31 4.67 -4.15 -19.16
CA ALA A 31 6.00 -4.53 -19.61
C ALA A 31 6.07 -4.69 -21.13
N LYS A 32 5.09 -5.38 -21.73
CA LYS A 32 5.01 -5.56 -23.19
C LYS A 32 4.87 -4.24 -23.95
N ASN A 33 4.21 -3.25 -23.37
CA ASN A 33 3.95 -1.95 -24.01
C ASN A 33 4.79 -0.82 -23.38
N TRP A 34 5.91 -1.17 -22.73
CA TRP A 34 6.66 -0.25 -21.89
C TRP A 34 7.08 1.02 -22.61
N GLU A 35 7.59 0.91 -23.83
CA GLU A 35 7.98 2.06 -24.66
C GLU A 35 6.85 3.09 -24.84
N THR A 36 5.61 2.61 -25.01
CA THR A 36 4.44 3.49 -25.16
C THR A 36 4.10 4.19 -23.85
N PHE A 37 4.24 3.49 -22.72
CA PHE A 37 4.03 4.06 -21.40
C PHE A 37 5.14 5.05 -21.03
N TYR A 38 6.39 4.73 -21.33
CA TYR A 38 7.53 5.58 -21.06
C TYR A 38 7.45 6.88 -21.86
N ALA A 39 7.32 6.82 -23.19
CA ALA A 39 7.20 8.01 -24.04
C ALA A 39 5.99 8.89 -23.68
N ARG A 40 4.92 8.29 -23.13
CA ARG A 40 3.71 9.01 -22.71
C ARG A 40 3.86 9.70 -21.35
N TYR A 41 4.69 9.17 -20.45
CA TYR A 41 4.78 9.62 -19.06
C TYR A 41 6.18 10.15 -18.67
N GLU A 42 7.16 10.13 -19.56
CA GLU A 42 8.53 10.62 -19.34
C GLU A 42 8.56 12.10 -18.90
N SER A 43 7.69 12.92 -19.48
CA SER A 43 7.58 14.37 -19.20
C SER A 43 6.83 14.67 -17.89
N GLY A 44 6.11 13.68 -17.35
CA GLY A 44 5.24 13.82 -16.19
C GLY A 44 5.67 12.89 -15.06
N GLY A 45 6.86 13.06 -14.50
CA GLY A 45 7.48 12.16 -13.51
C GLY A 45 6.55 11.67 -12.37
N PHE A 46 5.53 12.44 -11.98
CA PHE A 46 4.48 12.01 -11.05
C PHE A 46 3.62 10.85 -11.56
N ALA A 47 3.21 10.87 -12.83
CA ALA A 47 2.43 9.81 -13.45
C ALA A 47 3.24 8.52 -13.58
N LEU A 48 4.52 8.62 -13.92
CA LEU A 48 5.43 7.49 -14.01
C LEU A 48 5.67 6.85 -12.63
N ASN A 49 5.89 7.66 -11.59
CA ASN A 49 5.97 7.18 -10.20
C ASN A 49 4.69 6.44 -9.77
N ARG A 50 3.52 6.99 -10.11
CA ARG A 50 2.23 6.37 -9.80
C ARG A 50 2.01 5.06 -10.56
N LEU A 51 2.45 4.98 -11.81
CA LEU A 51 2.39 3.76 -12.62
C LEU A 51 3.27 2.67 -12.01
N VAL A 52 4.54 2.97 -11.72
CA VAL A 52 5.50 2.03 -11.13
C VAL A 52 4.96 1.44 -9.83
N ARG A 53 4.46 2.29 -8.93
CA ARG A 53 3.83 1.85 -7.67
C ARG A 53 2.56 1.05 -7.92
N GLY A 54 1.70 1.54 -8.81
CA GLY A 54 0.42 0.90 -9.11
C GLY A 54 0.56 -0.55 -9.59
N ILE A 55 1.58 -0.84 -10.41
CA ILE A 55 1.81 -2.19 -10.94
C ILE A 55 2.63 -3.10 -10.00
N SER A 56 3.32 -2.54 -9.01
CA SER A 56 4.29 -3.27 -8.18
C SER A 56 3.87 -3.44 -6.71
N ASP A 57 3.15 -2.48 -6.13
CA ASP A 57 2.84 -2.44 -4.68
C ASP A 57 1.96 -3.62 -4.22
N SER A 58 1.33 -4.35 -5.14
CA SER A 58 0.44 -5.47 -4.84
C SER A 58 1.13 -6.83 -4.74
N PHE A 59 2.41 -6.92 -5.15
CA PHE A 59 3.22 -8.13 -5.07
C PHE A 59 3.72 -8.37 -3.64
N ARG A 60 4.00 -9.63 -3.33
CA ARG A 60 4.32 -10.07 -1.95
C ARG A 60 5.39 -11.16 -1.89
N THR A 61 5.78 -11.73 -3.02
CA THR A 61 6.76 -12.83 -3.07
C THR A 61 8.12 -12.33 -3.54
N GLU A 62 9.18 -13.04 -3.13
CA GLU A 62 10.55 -12.70 -3.53
C GLU A 62 10.78 -12.92 -5.03
N GLU A 63 10.10 -13.90 -5.62
CA GLU A 63 10.11 -14.15 -7.08
C GLU A 63 9.52 -12.97 -7.85
N GLU A 64 8.41 -12.40 -7.36
CA GLU A 64 7.82 -11.19 -7.95
C GLU A 64 8.73 -9.98 -7.79
N ARG A 65 9.40 -9.84 -6.63
CA ARG A 65 10.39 -8.76 -6.41
C ARG A 65 11.51 -8.83 -7.43
N LYS A 66 12.10 -10.01 -7.65
CA LYS A 66 13.17 -10.25 -8.63
C LYS A 66 12.72 -9.97 -10.06
N MET A 67 11.48 -10.33 -10.41
CA MET A 67 10.90 -10.02 -11.72
C MET A 67 10.83 -8.50 -11.96
N VAL A 68 10.32 -7.75 -10.98
CA VAL A 68 10.20 -6.29 -11.06
C VAL A 68 11.58 -5.63 -11.10
N GLU A 69 12.52 -6.12 -10.30
CA GLU A 69 13.91 -5.66 -10.29
C GLU A 69 14.59 -5.89 -11.65
N GLY A 70 14.48 -7.09 -12.21
CA GLY A 70 15.02 -7.42 -13.54
C GLY A 70 14.45 -6.51 -14.64
N PHE A 71 13.14 -6.28 -14.63
CA PHE A 71 12.50 -5.40 -15.60
C PHE A 71 13.06 -3.97 -15.56
N PHE A 72 13.23 -3.38 -14.38
CA PHE A 72 13.75 -2.01 -14.26
C PHE A 72 15.28 -1.91 -14.38
N LEU A 73 16.00 -3.03 -14.30
CA LEU A 73 17.41 -3.10 -14.70
C LEU A 73 17.55 -3.04 -16.23
N GLU A 74 16.70 -3.73 -16.96
CA GLU A 74 16.66 -3.70 -18.43
C GLU A 74 16.08 -2.38 -18.97
N HIS A 75 15.19 -1.73 -18.21
CA HIS A 75 14.54 -0.48 -18.59
C HIS A 75 14.76 0.61 -17.54
N PRO A 76 15.93 1.28 -17.54
CA PRO A 76 16.24 2.29 -16.54
C PRO A 76 15.30 3.49 -16.60
N VAL A 77 14.80 3.89 -15.43
CA VAL A 77 13.88 5.03 -15.29
C VAL A 77 14.48 6.07 -14.34
N PRO A 78 15.39 6.96 -14.81
CA PRO A 78 16.06 7.92 -13.93
C PRO A 78 15.09 8.80 -13.13
N ALA A 79 14.01 9.24 -13.78
CA ALA A 79 12.97 10.08 -13.16
C ALA A 79 12.17 9.38 -12.04
N ALA A 80 12.10 8.04 -12.08
CA ALA A 80 11.33 7.24 -11.12
C ALA A 80 12.20 6.28 -10.29
N ARG A 81 13.53 6.44 -10.29
CA ARG A 81 14.47 5.56 -9.58
C ARG A 81 14.11 5.34 -8.12
N ARG A 82 13.71 6.42 -7.43
CA ARG A 82 13.26 6.37 -6.03
C ARG A 82 11.96 5.56 -5.88
N ALA A 83 11.01 5.71 -6.79
CA ALA A 83 9.77 4.96 -6.75
C ALA A 83 9.99 3.46 -7.03
N VAL A 84 10.92 3.11 -7.93
CA VAL A 84 11.31 1.71 -8.16
C VAL A 84 11.91 1.10 -6.90
N ALA A 85 12.86 1.79 -6.25
CA ALA A 85 13.45 1.30 -5.00
C ALA A 85 12.38 1.12 -3.90
N GLN A 86 11.50 2.11 -3.72
CA GLN A 86 10.40 2.02 -2.76
C GLN A 86 9.43 0.88 -3.07
N ALA A 87 9.14 0.62 -4.34
CA ALA A 87 8.28 -0.49 -4.75
C ALA A 87 8.91 -1.84 -4.37
N LEU A 88 10.21 -2.04 -4.64
CA LEU A 88 10.92 -3.28 -4.28
C LEU A 88 10.93 -3.51 -2.76
N GLU A 89 11.17 -2.46 -1.98
CA GLU A 89 11.11 -2.51 -0.52
C GLU A 89 9.69 -2.83 -0.04
N THR A 90 8.67 -2.25 -0.66
CA THR A 90 7.25 -2.50 -0.33
C THR A 90 6.89 -3.97 -0.56
N ILE A 91 7.36 -4.58 -1.66
CA ILE A 91 7.11 -6.00 -1.95
C ILE A 91 7.70 -6.88 -0.85
N ARG A 92 8.93 -6.59 -0.40
CA ARG A 92 9.57 -7.32 0.71
C ARG A 92 8.76 -7.20 1.99
N SER A 93 8.45 -5.96 2.41
CA SER A 93 7.66 -5.72 3.62
C SER A 93 6.27 -6.35 3.57
N ASN A 94 5.62 -6.36 2.40
CA ASN A 94 4.33 -7.03 2.24
C ASN A 94 4.41 -8.53 2.49
N GLY A 95 5.48 -9.19 2.04
CA GLY A 95 5.71 -10.61 2.30
C GLY A 95 5.91 -10.91 3.79
N GLU A 96 6.79 -10.14 4.44
CA GLU A 96 7.07 -10.27 5.88
C GLU A 96 5.82 -10.06 6.74
N ILE A 97 5.06 -8.98 6.47
CA ILE A 97 3.82 -8.66 7.18
C ILE A 97 2.77 -9.75 6.95
N PHE A 98 2.69 -10.28 5.73
CA PHE A 98 1.74 -11.33 5.40
C PHE A 98 2.03 -12.62 6.16
N GLU A 99 3.30 -13.06 6.18
CA GLU A 99 3.68 -14.28 6.90
C GLU A 99 3.54 -14.12 8.43
N SER A 100 4.00 -12.99 8.98
CA SER A 100 3.90 -12.72 10.44
C SER A 100 2.45 -12.66 10.93
N ASN A 101 1.54 -12.08 10.15
CA ASN A 101 0.16 -11.85 10.61
C ASN A 101 -0.78 -12.99 10.22
N ARG A 102 -0.35 -13.93 9.38
CA ARG A 102 -1.21 -14.99 8.83
C ARG A 102 -1.88 -15.80 9.95
N GLU A 103 -1.11 -16.23 10.93
CA GLU A 103 -1.60 -17.10 12.01
C GLU A 103 -2.51 -16.34 12.98
N ASP A 104 -2.12 -15.14 13.39
CA ASP A 104 -2.90 -14.30 14.30
C ASP A 104 -4.24 -13.89 13.69
N LEU A 105 -4.25 -13.49 12.42
CA LEU A 105 -5.49 -13.16 11.71
C LEU A 105 -6.36 -14.40 11.51
N SER A 106 -5.76 -15.56 11.19
CA SER A 106 -6.52 -16.80 11.03
C SER A 106 -7.18 -17.21 12.35
N ARG A 107 -6.45 -17.12 13.47
CA ARG A 107 -6.98 -17.38 14.82
C ARG A 107 -8.09 -16.39 15.20
N PHE A 108 -7.86 -15.10 14.98
CA PHE A 108 -8.83 -14.05 15.29
C PHE A 108 -10.13 -14.25 14.50
N LEU A 109 -10.04 -14.44 13.18
CA LEU A 109 -11.20 -14.63 12.31
C LEU A 109 -11.92 -15.95 12.61
N ALA A 110 -11.20 -17.04 12.90
CA ALA A 110 -11.80 -18.31 13.29
C ALA A 110 -12.55 -18.19 14.63
N GLY A 111 -11.98 -17.47 15.60
CA GLY A 111 -12.65 -17.16 16.86
C GLY A 111 -13.92 -16.34 16.64
N LEU A 112 -13.88 -15.33 15.76
CA LEU A 112 -15.03 -14.48 15.44
C LEU A 112 -16.16 -15.23 14.73
N LEU A 113 -15.83 -16.22 13.90
CA LEU A 113 -16.80 -17.07 13.20
C LEU A 113 -17.34 -18.21 14.07
N SER A 114 -16.56 -18.67 15.05
CA SER A 114 -16.98 -19.68 16.03
C SER A 114 -17.93 -19.10 17.09
N ASP A 115 -17.88 -17.79 17.31
CA ASP A 115 -18.64 -17.07 18.33
C ASP A 115 -19.88 -16.41 17.69
N LYS A 116 -20.77 -17.21 17.09
CA LYS A 116 -21.96 -16.72 16.36
C LYS A 116 -22.95 -15.91 17.21
N ASP A 117 -22.84 -15.96 18.54
CA ASP A 117 -23.72 -15.28 19.50
C ASP A 117 -23.05 -14.14 20.28
N ARG A 118 -21.82 -13.73 19.94
CA ARG A 118 -21.19 -12.59 20.62
C ARG A 118 -21.81 -11.28 20.14
N ARG A 119 -22.69 -10.69 20.96
CA ARG A 119 -22.99 -9.25 20.88
C ARG A 119 -21.66 -8.51 20.85
N LEU A 120 -21.40 -7.78 19.77
CA LEU A 120 -20.26 -6.87 19.68
C LEU A 120 -20.27 -5.98 20.93
N PRO A 121 -19.13 -5.72 21.58
CA PRO A 121 -19.10 -4.71 22.62
C PRO A 121 -19.59 -3.41 22.00
N GLU A 122 -20.70 -2.88 22.54
CA GLU A 122 -21.15 -1.53 22.25
C GLU A 122 -19.93 -0.62 22.43
N VAL A 123 -19.49 0.00 21.33
CA VAL A 123 -18.54 1.11 21.37
C VAL A 123 -19.30 2.28 22.00
N GLY A 124 -19.43 2.21 23.32
CA GLY A 124 -19.95 3.27 24.17
C GLY A 124 -19.02 4.47 24.04
N GLY A 125 -19.55 5.52 23.42
CA GLY A 125 -18.90 6.82 23.37
C GLY A 125 -18.53 7.29 24.78
N GLY A 126 -17.30 7.80 24.91
CA GLY A 126 -16.81 8.34 26.17
C GLY A 126 -15.30 8.48 26.17
N VAL A 127 -14.77 9.42 25.40
CA VAL A 127 -13.49 10.02 25.75
C VAL A 127 -13.74 10.79 27.06
N VAL A 128 -13.40 10.17 28.19
CA VAL A 128 -13.28 10.88 29.47
C VAL A 128 -12.02 11.72 29.38
N VAL A 129 -12.21 13.01 29.12
CA VAL A 129 -11.19 14.02 29.37
C VAL A 129 -11.24 14.30 30.87
N ASP A 130 -10.31 13.73 31.62
CA ASP A 130 -10.23 13.95 33.06
C ASP A 130 -9.76 15.39 33.32
N HIS A 131 -10.70 16.25 33.71
CA HIS A 131 -10.46 17.66 34.04
C HIS A 131 -10.22 17.73 35.55
N ALA A 132 -8.99 17.49 35.98
CA ALA A 132 -8.58 17.67 37.37
C ALA A 132 -8.41 19.17 37.68
N VAL A 133 -9.47 19.80 38.22
CA VAL A 133 -9.39 21.10 38.89
C VAL A 133 -9.53 20.89 40.41
N ASP A 134 -8.39 21.14 41.05
CA ASP A 134 -8.20 21.80 42.35
C ASP A 134 -8.66 21.12 43.65
N ARG A 135 -7.67 20.72 44.46
CA ARG A 135 -7.68 20.95 45.91
C ARG A 135 -6.27 21.31 46.37
N GLY A 136 -6.06 22.61 46.58
CA GLY A 136 -4.82 23.16 47.10
C GLY A 136 -4.43 22.66 48.49
N LEU A 137 -3.11 22.65 48.72
CA LEU A 137 -2.46 22.95 49.99
C LEU A 137 -1.11 23.64 49.70
N PRO A 138 -0.63 24.52 50.60
CA PRO A 138 0.34 25.56 50.28
C PRO A 138 1.78 25.08 50.46
N VAL A 139 2.69 25.55 49.60
CA VAL A 139 4.13 25.49 49.87
C VAL A 139 4.74 26.87 49.68
N THR A 140 5.26 27.38 50.79
CA THR A 140 6.05 28.60 50.94
C THR A 140 7.42 28.42 50.30
N CYS A 141 7.90 29.42 49.56
CA CYS A 141 9.29 29.50 49.07
C CYS A 141 10.16 30.27 50.09
N PRO A 142 11.42 29.86 50.33
CA PRO A 142 12.46 30.76 50.82
C PRO A 142 13.50 31.05 49.73
N GLY A 143 13.93 32.31 49.63
CA GLY A 143 15.10 32.75 48.84
C GLY A 143 14.78 33.85 47.84
#